data_AF-A0A519LTF7-F1
#
_entry.id   AF-A0A519LTF7-F1
#
_cell.length_a   1.000
_cell.length_b   1.000
_cell.length_c   1.000
_cell.angle_alpha   90.00
_cell.angle_beta   90.00
_cell.angle_gamma   90.00
#
_symmetry.space_group_name_H-M   'P 1'
#
loop_
_entity.id
_entity.type
_entity.pdbx_description
1 polymer ?
#
loop_
_entity_poly.entity_id
_entity_poly.type
_entity_poly.pdbx_seq_one_letter_code
_entity_poly.pdbx_strand_id
1 'polypeptide(L)'
;DFEKNYKEIAPYALSRDYFMEVVLRNTELLTMGYRLYQLEQVYNSKGEQSFNDRKGNIIAAMADVYKDFNKNVDEKVFEQLIELYAKKSPKQFLPAELTNADFKKLTTEIYSQSKLTDYNGFKQLLEGDAKTAIAKMNADKGYKFVKALADAYIKNVNPKYDEINLRIAALQRTYMKGILELSPADARIFPDANSTLRVTYGKVKGYAPKDATYYEPVTYLDGVMEKYVPGDYEFDVPAKLIDLYNKKDYGPYGTNGKMPVCFIGTNHTTGGNSGSPAIDAKGNLVGLNFDRVWEGTMSDIHYDPSICRNIMVDMRYVLFIIDKFAGAKHLVDEMKVVNNKKK
;
A
#
# COMPACT_ATOMS: atom_id res chain seq x y z
N ASP A 1 1.43 -31.74 7.97
CA ASP A 1 2.56 -30.78 7.94
C ASP A 1 2.17 -29.31 7.97
N PHE A 2 1.32 -28.82 7.06
CA PHE A 2 0.90 -27.41 7.08
C PHE A 2 0.35 -26.96 8.43
N GLU A 3 -0.63 -27.67 8.98
CA GLU A 3 -1.24 -27.34 10.28
C GLU A 3 -0.19 -27.19 11.39
N LYS A 4 0.76 -28.14 11.46
CA LYS A 4 1.88 -28.10 12.42
C LYS A 4 2.74 -26.86 12.24
N ASN A 5 3.21 -26.59 11.02
CA ASN A 5 4.11 -25.47 10.75
C ASN A 5 3.41 -24.11 10.91
N TYR A 6 2.14 -23.98 10.50
CA TYR A 6 1.36 -22.76 10.72
C TYR A 6 1.09 -22.51 12.20
N LYS A 7 0.84 -23.56 12.99
CA LYS A 7 0.72 -23.44 14.45
C LYS A 7 2.04 -23.03 15.10
N GLU A 8 3.17 -23.57 14.63
CA GLU A 8 4.51 -23.24 15.14
C GLU A 8 4.94 -21.81 14.79
N ILE A 9 4.65 -21.32 13.58
CA ILE A 9 5.07 -19.99 13.12
C ILE A 9 4.22 -18.85 13.69
N ALA A 10 2.96 -19.12 14.06
CA ALA A 10 1.99 -18.10 14.46
C ALA A 10 2.51 -17.02 15.45
N PRO A 11 3.15 -17.35 16.58
CA PRO A 11 3.65 -16.31 17.50
C PRO A 11 4.81 -15.50 16.91
N TYR A 12 5.64 -16.10 16.05
CA TYR A 12 6.74 -15.40 15.37
C TYR A 12 6.20 -14.46 14.28
N ALA A 13 5.23 -14.93 13.49
CA ALA A 13 4.56 -14.14 12.47
C ALA A 13 3.87 -12.92 13.10
N LEU A 14 3.12 -13.11 14.19
CA LEU A 14 2.48 -12.00 14.89
C LEU A 14 3.49 -10.99 15.45
N SER A 15 4.57 -11.47 16.09
CA SER A 15 5.61 -10.58 16.61
C SER A 15 6.35 -9.82 15.51
N ARG A 16 6.59 -10.48 14.38
CA ARG A 16 7.11 -9.87 13.16
C ARG A 16 6.18 -8.78 12.66
N ASP A 17 4.88 -9.05 12.55
CA ASP A 17 3.93 -8.06 12.03
C ASP A 17 3.87 -6.81 12.93
N TYR A 18 3.90 -6.95 14.25
CA TYR A 18 4.04 -5.80 15.15
C TYR A 18 5.34 -5.02 14.91
N PHE A 19 6.48 -5.70 14.76
CA PHE A 19 7.75 -5.03 14.45
C PHE A 19 7.68 -4.28 13.11
N MET A 20 7.18 -4.94 12.06
CA MET A 20 7.06 -4.36 10.73
C MET A 20 6.12 -3.16 10.71
N GLU A 21 4.94 -3.29 11.30
CA GLU A 21 3.94 -2.21 11.29
C GLU A 21 4.35 -1.05 12.21
N VAL A 22 4.89 -1.32 13.40
CA VAL A 22 5.21 -0.25 14.35
C VAL A 22 6.55 0.42 14.04
N VAL A 23 7.60 -0.37 13.79
CA VAL A 23 8.98 0.14 13.66
C VAL A 23 9.30 0.54 12.22
N LEU A 24 8.77 -0.17 11.21
CA LEU A 24 9.20 0.03 9.81
C LEU A 24 8.21 0.81 8.95
N ARG A 25 6.97 1.01 9.40
CA ARG A 25 5.89 1.58 8.57
C ARG A 25 5.19 2.77 9.21
N ASN A 26 4.61 2.60 10.40
CA ASN A 26 3.62 3.56 10.91
C ASN A 26 4.18 4.54 11.96
N THR A 27 5.45 4.39 12.38
CA THR A 27 6.11 5.38 13.24
C THR A 27 7.35 5.91 12.52
N GLU A 28 7.34 7.19 12.17
CA GLU A 28 8.34 7.80 11.29
C GLU A 28 9.71 7.87 11.97
N LEU A 29 9.77 8.30 13.24
CA LEU A 29 11.03 8.32 14.02
C LEU A 29 11.66 6.93 14.11
N LEU A 30 10.85 5.89 14.36
CA LEU A 30 11.35 4.51 14.43
C LEU A 30 11.86 4.03 13.07
N THR A 31 11.14 4.37 11.99
CA THR A 31 11.51 4.02 10.62
C THR A 31 12.85 4.66 10.24
N MET A 32 13.04 5.95 10.57
CA MET A 32 14.30 6.67 10.35
C MET A 32 15.44 6.07 11.18
N GLY A 33 15.19 5.77 12.46
CA GLY A 33 16.17 5.09 13.32
C GLY A 33 16.52 3.69 12.80
N TYR A 34 15.59 2.95 12.20
CA TYR A 34 15.87 1.62 11.67
C TYR A 34 16.72 1.67 10.41
N ARG A 35 16.58 2.71 9.57
CA ARG A 35 17.51 2.97 8.46
C ARG A 35 18.93 3.19 8.97
N LEU A 36 19.08 3.90 10.08
CA LEU A 36 20.39 4.04 10.74
C LEU A 36 20.90 2.71 11.30
N TYR A 37 20.02 1.86 11.84
CA TYR A 37 20.39 0.53 12.31
C TYR A 37 20.95 -0.31 11.17
N GLN A 38 20.28 -0.31 10.01
CA GLN A 38 20.76 -0.97 8.81
C GLN A 38 22.11 -0.39 8.32
N LEU A 39 22.31 0.92 8.45
CA LEU A 39 23.58 1.57 8.13
C LEU A 39 24.71 1.08 9.06
N GLU A 40 24.47 0.96 10.37
CA GLU A 40 25.42 0.36 11.32
C GLU A 40 25.74 -1.10 10.94
N GLN A 41 24.75 -1.89 10.53
CA GLN A 41 24.98 -3.27 10.06
C GLN A 41 25.81 -3.33 8.78
N VAL A 42 25.71 -2.33 7.89
CA VAL A 42 26.58 -2.24 6.70
C VAL A 42 28.03 -2.04 7.10
N TYR A 43 28.31 -1.18 8.09
CA TYR A 43 29.66 -1.03 8.61
C TYR A 43 30.20 -2.35 9.16
N ASN A 44 29.39 -3.06 9.97
CA ASN A 44 29.79 -4.33 10.57
C ASN A 44 30.04 -5.45 9.56
N SER A 45 29.28 -5.49 8.45
CA SER A 45 29.33 -6.58 7.47
C SER A 45 30.15 -6.29 6.23
N LYS A 46 30.30 -5.02 5.83
CA LYS A 46 30.93 -4.59 4.57
C LYS A 46 32.00 -3.50 4.74
N GLY A 47 32.23 -3.02 5.96
CA GLY A 47 33.30 -2.08 6.28
C GLY A 47 32.98 -0.62 5.99
N GLU A 48 33.97 0.24 6.27
CA GLU A 48 33.85 1.69 6.31
C GLU A 48 33.48 2.34 4.98
N GLN A 49 34.05 1.86 3.86
CA GLN A 49 33.74 2.41 2.54
C GLN A 49 32.25 2.26 2.21
N SER A 50 31.70 1.06 2.38
CA SER A 50 30.28 0.79 2.13
C SER A 50 29.36 1.59 3.04
N PHE A 51 29.78 1.86 4.29
CA PHE A 51 29.06 2.74 5.20
C PHE A 51 29.02 4.18 4.67
N ASN A 52 30.18 4.74 4.29
CA ASN A 52 30.27 6.11 3.80
C ASN A 52 29.48 6.33 2.51
N ASP A 53 29.54 5.38 1.57
CA ASP A 53 28.77 5.42 0.32
C ASP A 53 27.26 5.47 0.60
N ARG A 54 26.77 4.66 1.55
CA ARG A 54 25.34 4.64 1.91
C ARG A 54 24.92 5.82 2.76
N LYS A 55 25.81 6.33 3.62
CA LYS A 55 25.55 7.47 4.50
C LYS A 55 25.12 8.69 3.69
N GLY A 56 25.86 9.04 2.63
CA GLY A 56 25.53 10.17 1.77
C GLY A 56 24.15 10.04 1.13
N ASN A 57 23.83 8.86 0.60
CA ASN A 57 22.54 8.56 -0.01
C ASN A 57 21.38 8.66 1.00
N ILE A 58 21.58 8.17 2.23
CA ILE A 58 20.57 8.28 3.29
C ILE A 58 20.32 9.74 3.65
N ILE A 59 21.37 10.55 3.84
CA ILE A 59 21.22 11.97 4.16
C ILE A 59 20.42 12.71 3.07
N ALA A 60 20.72 12.45 1.80
CA ALA A 60 20.00 13.06 0.69
C ALA A 60 18.52 12.61 0.65
N ALA A 61 18.26 11.31 0.78
CA ALA A 61 16.90 10.78 0.77
C ALA A 61 16.03 11.24 1.96
N MET A 62 16.64 11.58 3.09
CA MET A 62 15.91 12.07 4.26
C MET A 62 15.41 13.52 4.12
N ALA A 63 15.92 14.30 3.15
CA ALA A 63 15.44 15.67 2.94
C ALA A 63 13.94 15.70 2.62
N ASP A 64 13.49 14.84 1.70
CA ASP A 64 12.07 14.74 1.33
C ASP A 64 11.22 14.13 2.45
N VAL A 65 11.77 13.18 3.22
CA VAL A 65 11.08 12.61 4.38
C VAL A 65 10.82 13.67 5.45
N TYR A 66 11.85 14.44 5.82
CA TYR A 66 11.69 15.48 6.84
C TYR A 66 10.90 16.70 6.38
N LYS A 67 10.74 16.91 5.06
CA LYS A 67 9.86 17.96 4.51
C LYS A 67 8.40 17.71 4.92
N ASP A 68 7.98 16.46 4.98
CA ASP A 68 6.60 16.05 5.28
C ASP A 68 6.44 15.53 6.73
N PHE A 69 7.55 15.25 7.42
CA PHE A 69 7.56 14.84 8.82
C PHE A 69 7.00 15.92 9.75
N ASN A 70 6.01 15.55 10.58
CA ASN A 70 5.52 16.39 11.66
C ASN A 70 5.78 15.74 13.01
N LYS A 71 6.78 16.27 13.72
CA LYS A 71 7.18 15.80 15.06
C LYS A 71 5.99 15.61 16.02
N ASN A 72 5.08 16.57 16.07
CA ASN A 72 3.98 16.55 17.03
C ASN A 72 2.94 15.46 16.70
N VAL A 73 2.76 15.16 15.41
CA VAL A 73 1.90 14.06 14.96
C VAL A 73 2.56 12.72 15.26
N ASP A 74 3.81 12.55 14.83
CA ASP A 74 4.55 11.30 15.01
C ASP A 74 4.74 10.95 16.50
N GLU A 75 4.94 11.94 17.38
CA GLU A 75 5.01 11.71 18.84
C GLU A 75 3.74 11.04 19.38
N LYS A 76 2.56 11.47 18.92
CA LYS A 76 1.28 10.88 19.35
C LYS A 76 1.06 9.50 18.75
N VAL A 77 1.46 9.31 17.50
CA VAL A 77 1.41 8.00 16.83
C VAL A 77 2.33 7.01 17.54
N PHE A 78 3.57 7.41 17.84
CA PHE A 78 4.54 6.63 18.58
C PHE A 78 3.99 6.17 19.93
N GLU A 79 3.45 7.09 20.73
CA GLU A 79 2.93 6.78 22.08
C GLU A 79 1.92 5.65 22.03
N GLN A 80 0.96 5.76 21.10
CA GLN A 80 -0.10 4.77 20.91
C GLN A 80 0.43 3.45 20.35
N LEU A 81 1.27 3.48 19.32
CA LEU A 81 1.73 2.26 18.63
C LEU A 81 2.72 1.46 19.46
N ILE A 82 3.61 2.11 20.22
CA ILE A 82 4.53 1.40 21.12
C ILE A 82 3.77 0.77 22.29
N GLU A 83 2.76 1.45 22.83
CA GLU A 83 1.88 0.87 23.85
C GLU A 83 1.12 -0.36 23.29
N LEU A 84 0.60 -0.26 22.06
CA LEU A 84 -0.09 -1.36 21.37
C LEU A 84 0.87 -2.55 21.16
N TYR A 85 2.09 -2.28 20.68
CA TYR A 85 3.14 -3.27 20.50
C TYR A 85 3.43 -4.00 21.82
N ALA A 86 3.72 -3.24 22.88
CA ALA A 86 4.04 -3.80 24.19
C ALA A 86 2.88 -4.62 24.76
N LYS A 87 1.62 -4.18 24.57
CA LYS A 87 0.44 -4.86 25.13
C LYS A 87 0.05 -6.12 24.37
N LYS A 88 0.10 -6.11 23.04
CA LYS A 88 -0.55 -7.11 22.18
C LYS A 88 0.41 -8.04 21.44
N SER A 89 1.70 -7.73 21.34
CA SER A 89 2.69 -8.67 20.81
C SER A 89 2.97 -9.82 21.79
N PRO A 90 3.34 -11.02 21.29
CA PRO A 90 3.76 -12.13 22.13
C PRO A 90 4.90 -11.73 23.10
N LYS A 91 4.66 -11.93 24.40
CA LYS A 91 5.50 -11.39 25.48
C LYS A 91 6.91 -11.97 25.50
N GLN A 92 7.07 -13.23 25.11
CA GLN A 92 8.35 -13.92 25.10
C GLN A 92 9.38 -13.34 24.13
N PHE A 93 8.95 -12.49 23.18
CA PHE A 93 9.82 -11.83 22.21
C PHE A 93 9.99 -10.34 22.45
N LEU A 94 9.32 -9.78 23.46
CA LEU A 94 9.40 -8.35 23.73
C LEU A 94 10.80 -7.97 24.27
N PRO A 95 11.36 -6.84 23.80
CA PRO A 95 12.54 -6.25 24.41
C PRO A 95 12.24 -5.74 25.82
N ALA A 96 13.29 -5.67 26.65
CA ALA A 96 13.17 -5.26 28.06
C ALA A 96 12.61 -3.82 28.18
N GLU A 97 12.94 -2.96 27.23
CA GLU A 97 12.51 -1.55 27.13
C GLU A 97 10.99 -1.40 27.03
N LEU A 98 10.27 -2.43 26.61
CA LEU A 98 8.80 -2.43 26.52
C LEU A 98 8.12 -3.11 27.72
N THR A 99 8.90 -3.72 28.61
CA THR A 99 8.36 -4.45 29.77
C THR A 99 8.11 -3.48 30.92
N ASN A 100 6.84 -3.31 31.30
CA ASN A 100 6.41 -2.40 32.38
C ASN A 100 6.88 -0.94 32.20
N ALA A 101 7.06 -0.51 30.95
CA ALA A 101 7.47 0.84 30.63
C ALA A 101 6.34 1.86 30.84
N ASP A 102 6.70 3.06 31.29
CA ASP A 102 5.84 4.23 31.21
C ASP A 102 5.96 4.83 29.80
N PHE A 103 5.00 4.50 28.93
CA PHE A 103 5.06 4.87 27.50
C PHE A 103 4.98 6.38 27.28
N LYS A 104 4.24 7.11 28.12
CA LYS A 104 4.16 8.57 28.02
C LYS A 104 5.49 9.21 28.38
N LYS A 105 6.13 8.75 29.46
CA LYS A 105 7.47 9.21 29.85
C LYS A 105 8.52 8.85 28.80
N LEU A 106 8.50 7.61 28.30
CA LEU A 106 9.40 7.12 27.25
C LEU A 106 9.30 7.97 25.98
N THR A 107 8.07 8.21 25.52
CA THR A 107 7.77 9.06 24.36
C THR A 107 8.33 10.47 24.57
N THR A 108 8.01 11.08 25.71
CA THR A 108 8.46 12.45 26.03
C THR A 108 9.99 12.53 26.05
N GLU A 109 10.67 11.55 26.64
CA GLU A 109 12.14 11.50 26.70
C GLU A 109 12.76 11.36 25.30
N ILE A 110 12.24 10.47 24.45
CA ILE A 110 12.74 10.27 23.09
C ILE A 110 12.53 11.52 22.23
N TYR A 111 11.31 12.06 22.18
CA TYR A 111 11.01 13.20 21.31
C TYR A 111 11.61 14.53 21.80
N SER A 112 11.99 14.65 23.08
CA SER A 112 12.71 15.83 23.58
C SER A 112 14.22 15.75 23.40
N GLN A 113 14.81 14.56 23.38
CA GLN A 113 16.27 14.38 23.40
C GLN A 113 16.86 13.81 22.11
N SER A 114 16.06 13.14 21.27
CA SER A 114 16.55 12.53 20.04
C SER A 114 16.74 13.56 18.93
N LYS A 115 17.90 13.48 18.28
CA LYS A 115 18.23 14.22 17.07
C LYS A 115 17.54 13.66 15.82
N LEU A 116 16.80 12.57 15.93
CA LEU A 116 15.97 12.05 14.83
C LEU A 116 14.69 12.86 14.61
N THR A 117 14.39 13.84 15.48
CA THR A 117 13.16 14.64 15.43
C THR A 117 13.21 15.81 14.44
N ASP A 118 14.36 16.06 13.79
CA ASP A 118 14.47 17.02 12.71
C ASP A 118 15.67 16.71 11.79
N TYR A 119 15.67 17.28 10.58
CA TYR A 119 16.68 16.98 9.57
C TYR A 119 18.09 17.46 9.94
N ASN A 120 18.22 18.59 10.66
CA ASN A 120 19.52 19.10 11.05
C ASN A 120 20.13 18.22 12.15
N GLY A 121 19.32 17.81 13.13
CA GLY A 121 19.68 16.81 14.13
C GLY A 121 20.12 15.50 13.46
N PHE A 122 19.36 15.01 12.49
CA PHE A 122 19.70 13.80 11.75
C PHE A 122 21.07 13.88 11.08
N LYS A 123 21.35 15.00 10.40
CA LYS A 123 22.68 15.25 9.79
C LYS A 123 23.79 15.26 10.84
N GLN A 124 23.56 15.91 11.98
CA GLN A 124 24.56 15.97 13.06
C GLN A 124 24.94 14.60 13.62
N LEU A 125 24.01 13.63 13.64
CA LEU A 125 24.30 12.24 14.02
C LEU A 125 25.27 11.56 13.05
N LEU A 126 25.27 11.96 11.77
CA LEU A 126 26.05 11.33 10.70
C LEU A 126 27.32 12.10 10.30
N GLU A 127 27.56 13.26 10.93
CA GLU A 127 28.77 14.06 10.76
C GLU A 127 30.02 13.35 11.31
N GLY A 128 31.11 13.42 10.55
CA GLY A 128 32.40 12.82 10.88
C GLY A 128 32.68 11.53 10.11
N ASP A 129 33.74 10.85 10.53
CA ASP A 129 34.07 9.51 10.04
C ASP A 129 33.05 8.45 10.53
N ALA A 130 33.17 7.22 10.04
CA ALA A 130 32.20 6.17 10.32
C ALA A 130 32.09 5.85 11.82
N LYS A 131 33.22 5.78 12.52
CA LYS A 131 33.25 5.45 13.94
C LYS A 131 32.61 6.56 14.78
N THR A 132 32.89 7.81 14.44
CA THR A 132 32.31 8.98 15.10
C THR A 132 30.81 9.04 14.89
N ALA A 133 30.33 8.84 13.66
CA ALA A 133 28.91 8.79 13.36
C ALA A 133 28.20 7.67 14.12
N ILE A 134 28.75 6.45 14.12
CA ILE A 134 28.20 5.30 14.86
C ILE A 134 28.18 5.58 16.38
N ALA A 135 29.21 6.20 16.94
CA ALA A 135 29.24 6.57 18.35
C ALA A 135 28.14 7.59 18.70
N LYS A 136 27.96 8.62 17.85
CA LYS A 136 26.88 9.61 18.01
C LYS A 136 25.50 8.97 17.92
N MET A 137 25.28 8.09 16.94
CA MET A 137 24.05 7.32 16.80
C MET A 137 23.76 6.51 18.06
N ASN A 138 24.73 5.71 18.53
CA ASN A 138 24.55 4.88 19.73
C ASN A 138 24.34 5.68 21.03
N ALA A 139 24.70 6.97 21.05
CA ALA A 139 24.41 7.88 22.16
C ALA A 139 23.01 8.53 22.08
N ASP A 140 22.36 8.53 20.90
CA ASP A 140 21.03 9.10 20.71
C ASP A 140 19.94 8.23 21.34
N LYS A 141 19.03 8.84 22.10
CA LYS A 141 17.97 8.13 22.83
C LYS A 141 16.98 7.41 21.90
N GLY A 142 16.59 8.05 20.80
CA GLY A 142 15.68 7.47 19.82
C GLY A 142 16.34 6.31 19.10
N TYR A 143 17.58 6.48 18.63
CA TYR A 143 18.33 5.41 18.00
C TYR A 143 18.57 4.21 18.93
N LYS A 144 18.98 4.47 20.17
CA LYS A 144 19.21 3.41 21.17
C LYS A 144 17.96 2.57 21.41
N PHE A 145 16.80 3.22 21.49
CA PHE A 145 15.53 2.53 21.61
C PHE A 145 15.22 1.67 20.38
N VAL A 146 15.36 2.23 19.17
CA VAL A 146 15.18 1.47 17.91
C VAL A 146 16.11 0.26 17.83
N LYS A 147 17.38 0.44 18.20
CA LYS A 147 18.38 -0.63 18.22
C LYS A 147 17.97 -1.78 19.13
N ALA A 148 17.45 -1.48 20.32
CA ALA A 148 16.94 -2.52 21.23
C ALA A 148 15.76 -3.30 20.63
N LEU A 149 14.81 -2.62 19.97
CA LEU A 149 13.71 -3.28 19.27
C LEU A 149 14.21 -4.16 18.12
N ALA A 150 15.12 -3.63 17.30
CA ALA A 150 15.69 -4.31 16.14
C ALA A 150 16.52 -5.53 16.54
N ASP A 151 17.37 -5.40 17.56
CA ASP A 151 18.20 -6.51 18.06
C ASP A 151 17.33 -7.61 18.65
N ALA A 152 16.28 -7.28 19.41
CA ALA A 152 15.32 -8.27 19.92
C ALA A 152 14.61 -9.02 18.78
N TYR A 153 14.14 -8.30 17.76
CA TYR A 153 13.50 -8.91 16.59
C TYR A 153 14.45 -9.83 15.81
N ILE A 154 15.65 -9.34 15.46
CA ILE A 154 16.62 -10.08 14.64
C ILE A 154 17.19 -11.28 15.39
N LYS A 155 17.33 -11.20 16.71
CA LYS A 155 17.85 -12.31 17.53
C LYS A 155 16.78 -13.34 17.86
N ASN A 156 15.59 -12.91 18.26
CA ASN A 156 14.62 -13.80 18.91
C ASN A 156 13.46 -14.20 18.00
N VAL A 157 13.19 -13.45 16.93
CA VAL A 157 12.02 -13.67 16.06
C VAL A 157 12.42 -14.12 14.66
N ASN A 158 13.23 -13.29 13.98
CA ASN A 158 13.50 -13.44 12.56
C ASN A 158 14.09 -14.81 12.16
N PRO A 159 15.08 -15.38 12.87
CA PRO A 159 15.72 -16.63 12.45
C PRO A 159 14.74 -17.81 12.47
N LYS A 160 13.90 -17.89 13.51
CA LYS A 160 12.92 -18.98 13.64
C LYS A 160 11.73 -18.78 12.70
N TYR A 161 11.28 -17.54 12.50
CA TYR A 161 10.31 -17.22 11.47
C TYR A 161 10.79 -17.69 10.09
N ASP A 162 12.00 -17.31 9.68
CA ASP A 162 12.57 -17.65 8.37
C ASP A 162 12.73 -19.17 8.18
N GLU A 163 13.24 -19.88 9.20
CA GLU A 163 13.36 -21.34 9.18
C GLU A 163 12.00 -22.02 8.94
N ILE A 164 10.96 -21.65 9.69
CA ILE A 164 9.64 -22.26 9.55
C ILE A 164 8.99 -21.86 8.23
N ASN A 165 9.13 -20.59 7.82
CA ASN A 165 8.56 -20.07 6.58
C ASN A 165 9.16 -20.75 5.35
N LEU A 166 10.46 -21.07 5.35
CA LEU A 166 11.10 -21.86 4.29
C LEU A 166 10.52 -23.28 4.19
N ARG A 167 10.21 -23.92 5.33
CA ARG A 167 9.52 -25.22 5.34
C ARG A 167 8.10 -25.10 4.76
N ILE A 168 7.36 -24.06 5.13
CA ILE A 168 6.02 -23.78 4.58
C ILE A 168 6.10 -23.55 3.06
N ALA A 169 7.05 -22.75 2.59
CA ALA A 169 7.22 -22.48 1.16
C ALA A 169 7.55 -23.76 0.36
N ALA A 170 8.41 -24.63 0.90
CA ALA A 170 8.71 -25.92 0.29
C ALA A 170 7.47 -26.84 0.22
N LEU A 171 6.65 -26.86 1.27
CA LEU A 171 5.36 -27.57 1.28
C LEU A 171 4.37 -26.98 0.29
N GLN A 172 4.26 -25.65 0.21
CA GLN A 172 3.39 -24.95 -0.74
C GLN A 172 3.76 -25.27 -2.18
N ARG A 173 5.05 -25.33 -2.52
CA ARG A 173 5.52 -25.78 -3.84
C ARG A 173 5.05 -27.20 -4.15
N THR A 174 5.22 -28.13 -3.21
CA THR A 174 4.77 -29.52 -3.39
C THR A 174 3.25 -29.62 -3.50
N TYR A 175 2.52 -28.84 -2.70
CA TYR A 175 1.06 -28.80 -2.73
C TYR A 175 0.53 -28.26 -4.05
N MET A 176 1.10 -27.15 -4.56
CA MET A 176 0.73 -26.61 -5.86
C MET A 176 1.03 -27.59 -7.00
N LYS A 177 2.16 -28.33 -6.93
CA LYS A 177 2.42 -29.44 -7.86
C LYS A 177 1.33 -30.50 -7.80
N GLY A 178 0.91 -30.91 -6.59
CA GLY A 178 -0.19 -31.86 -6.41
C GLY A 178 -1.52 -31.35 -6.97
N ILE A 179 -1.85 -30.07 -6.77
CA ILE A 179 -3.03 -29.44 -7.40
C ILE A 179 -2.94 -29.54 -8.92
N LEU A 180 -1.78 -29.27 -9.53
CA LEU A 180 -1.63 -29.36 -10.98
C LEU A 180 -1.77 -30.80 -11.52
N GLU A 181 -1.22 -31.79 -10.82
CA GLU A 181 -1.22 -33.19 -11.26
C GLU A 181 -2.54 -33.92 -11.02
N LEU A 182 -3.27 -33.56 -9.96
CA LEU A 182 -4.46 -34.29 -9.50
C LEU A 182 -5.78 -33.60 -9.90
N SER A 183 -5.73 -32.34 -10.33
CA SER A 183 -6.96 -31.67 -10.77
C SER A 183 -7.44 -32.22 -12.11
N PRO A 184 -8.76 -32.23 -12.34
CA PRO A 184 -9.33 -32.56 -13.64
C PRO A 184 -8.75 -31.69 -14.77
N ALA A 185 -8.73 -32.23 -15.99
CA ALA A 185 -8.17 -31.51 -17.15
C ALA A 185 -8.91 -30.20 -17.50
N ASP A 186 -10.18 -30.09 -17.11
CA ASP A 186 -11.00 -28.89 -17.27
C ASP A 186 -10.93 -27.93 -16.07
N ALA A 187 -10.13 -28.26 -15.05
CA ALA A 187 -9.84 -27.34 -13.96
C ALA A 187 -9.07 -26.12 -14.51
N ARG A 188 -9.68 -24.94 -14.38
CA ARG A 188 -9.15 -23.66 -14.90
C ARG A 188 -8.08 -23.09 -13.98
N ILE A 189 -7.04 -23.86 -13.69
CA ILE A 189 -5.94 -23.44 -12.82
C ILE A 189 -5.10 -22.39 -13.54
N PHE A 190 -4.83 -21.29 -12.87
CA PHE A 190 -3.94 -20.22 -13.34
C PHE A 190 -2.87 -19.95 -12.26
N PRO A 191 -1.66 -19.52 -12.64
CA PRO A 191 -0.61 -19.22 -11.67
C PRO A 191 -0.96 -17.96 -10.87
N ASP A 192 -0.58 -17.93 -9.59
CA ASP A 192 -0.66 -16.73 -8.76
C ASP A 192 0.02 -15.52 -9.41
N ALA A 193 -0.48 -14.34 -9.11
CA ALA A 193 0.12 -13.09 -9.57
C ALA A 193 1.53 -12.91 -8.98
N ASN A 194 2.49 -12.54 -9.81
CA ASN A 194 3.90 -12.37 -9.42
C ASN A 194 4.55 -11.15 -10.08
N SER A 195 3.77 -10.07 -10.27
CA SER A 195 4.21 -8.84 -10.93
C SER A 195 4.71 -9.02 -12.38
N THR A 196 4.09 -9.97 -13.10
CA THR A 196 4.32 -10.19 -14.54
C THR A 196 3.05 -9.87 -15.34
N LEU A 197 3.19 -9.65 -16.64
CA LEU A 197 2.07 -9.41 -17.53
C LEU A 197 1.08 -10.59 -17.52
N ARG A 198 -0.21 -10.31 -17.35
CA ARG A 198 -1.31 -11.30 -17.40
C ARG A 198 -2.50 -10.73 -18.17
N VAL A 199 -3.39 -11.62 -18.58
CA VAL A 199 -4.69 -11.28 -19.18
C VAL A 199 -5.80 -11.89 -18.34
N THR A 200 -6.80 -11.08 -18.02
CA THR A 200 -8.06 -11.49 -17.42
C THR A 200 -9.20 -10.97 -18.30
N TYR A 201 -10.35 -11.62 -18.27
CA TYR A 201 -11.49 -11.25 -19.10
C TYR A 201 -12.79 -11.50 -18.37
N GLY A 202 -13.82 -10.81 -18.82
CA GLY A 202 -15.13 -10.83 -18.21
C GLY A 202 -16.11 -9.97 -18.99
N LYS A 203 -17.16 -9.53 -18.30
CA LYS A 203 -18.18 -8.65 -18.86
C LYS A 203 -18.58 -7.58 -17.87
N VAL A 204 -19.07 -6.46 -18.40
CA VAL A 204 -19.73 -5.41 -17.60
C VAL A 204 -20.95 -6.04 -16.93
N LYS A 205 -20.99 -6.04 -15.59
CA LYS A 205 -22.04 -6.70 -14.82
C LYS A 205 -22.16 -6.12 -13.41
N GLY A 206 -23.38 -5.75 -13.02
CA GLY A 206 -23.71 -5.40 -11.65
C GLY A 206 -23.61 -6.60 -10.69
N TYR A 207 -23.98 -6.38 -9.44
CA TYR A 207 -24.04 -7.44 -8.43
C TYR A 207 -24.97 -7.07 -7.27
N ALA A 208 -25.40 -8.08 -6.51
CA ALA A 208 -26.17 -7.89 -5.30
C ALA A 208 -25.25 -8.03 -4.08
N PRO A 209 -24.93 -6.94 -3.35
CA PRO A 209 -24.07 -7.02 -2.17
C PRO A 209 -24.78 -7.62 -0.95
N LYS A 210 -26.11 -7.51 -0.91
CA LYS A 210 -26.99 -7.97 0.18
C LYS A 210 -28.41 -8.12 -0.33
N ASP A 211 -29.29 -8.67 0.52
CA ASP A 211 -30.70 -8.86 0.20
C ASP A 211 -31.38 -7.56 -0.28
N ALA A 212 -32.29 -7.72 -1.24
CA ALA A 212 -33.07 -6.65 -1.89
C ALA A 212 -32.26 -5.45 -2.43
N THR A 213 -30.95 -5.57 -2.59
CA THR A 213 -30.07 -4.49 -3.08
C THR A 213 -29.35 -4.95 -4.35
N TYR A 214 -29.38 -4.14 -5.41
CA TYR A 214 -28.61 -4.38 -6.63
C TYR A 214 -27.79 -3.15 -6.98
N TYR A 215 -26.49 -3.34 -7.17
CA TYR A 215 -25.59 -2.32 -7.67
C TYR A 215 -25.46 -2.45 -9.18
N GLU A 216 -25.94 -1.41 -9.87
CA GLU A 216 -25.87 -1.29 -11.32
C GLU A 216 -24.42 -1.18 -11.81
N PRO A 217 -24.12 -1.65 -13.03
CA PRO A 217 -22.75 -1.73 -13.50
C PRO A 217 -22.11 -0.40 -13.89
N VAL A 218 -22.86 0.70 -14.00
CA VAL A 218 -22.37 1.98 -14.54
C VAL A 218 -22.83 3.12 -13.64
N THR A 219 -21.90 3.99 -13.26
CA THR A 219 -22.18 5.24 -12.53
C THR A 219 -22.12 6.45 -13.46
N TYR A 220 -22.71 7.55 -13.00
CA TYR A 220 -22.84 8.78 -13.77
C TYR A 220 -22.50 10.01 -12.91
N LEU A 221 -22.28 11.15 -13.56
CA LEU A 221 -21.84 12.40 -12.92
C LEU A 221 -22.89 13.00 -11.97
N ASP A 222 -24.17 12.69 -12.14
CA ASP A 222 -25.20 13.01 -11.14
C ASP A 222 -24.90 12.35 -9.78
N GLY A 223 -24.42 11.11 -9.76
CA GLY A 223 -23.98 10.44 -8.53
C GLY A 223 -22.75 11.08 -7.86
N VAL A 224 -21.94 11.83 -8.60
CA VAL A 224 -20.89 12.69 -7.99
C VAL A 224 -21.54 13.89 -7.31
N MET A 225 -22.53 14.51 -7.95
CA MET A 225 -23.27 15.65 -7.40
C MET A 225 -24.16 15.28 -6.21
N GLU A 226 -24.67 14.04 -6.16
CA GLU A 226 -25.38 13.50 -4.98
C GLU A 226 -24.46 13.37 -3.77
N LYS A 227 -23.15 13.17 -3.98
CA LYS A 227 -22.14 13.06 -2.93
C LYS A 227 -21.47 14.39 -2.58
N TYR A 228 -21.63 15.41 -3.43
CA TYR A 228 -20.91 16.67 -3.30
C TYR A 228 -21.22 17.37 -1.97
N VAL A 229 -20.16 17.70 -1.22
CA VAL A 229 -20.22 18.52 0.00
C VAL A 229 -19.23 19.68 -0.14
N PRO A 230 -19.69 20.94 -0.24
CA PRO A 230 -18.81 22.09 -0.46
C PRO A 230 -17.71 22.21 0.61
N GLY A 231 -16.45 22.25 0.18
CA GLY A 231 -15.29 22.39 1.06
C GLY A 231 -14.95 21.18 1.92
N ASP A 232 -15.63 20.04 1.72
CA ASP A 232 -15.27 18.77 2.34
C ASP A 232 -13.97 18.22 1.75
N TYR A 233 -13.11 17.63 2.59
CA TYR A 233 -11.79 17.20 2.15
C TYR A 233 -11.81 16.02 1.17
N GLU A 234 -12.87 15.20 1.14
CA GLU A 234 -13.03 14.07 0.22
C GLU A 234 -14.06 14.33 -0.88
N PHE A 235 -15.11 15.07 -0.54
CA PHE A 235 -16.30 15.20 -1.39
C PHE A 235 -16.52 16.61 -1.96
N ASP A 236 -15.56 17.52 -1.86
CA ASP A 236 -15.61 18.78 -2.61
C ASP A 236 -15.49 18.54 -4.13
N VAL A 237 -16.15 19.38 -4.92
CA VAL A 237 -16.18 19.26 -6.38
C VAL A 237 -15.71 20.58 -7.02
N PRO A 238 -14.73 20.56 -7.94
CA PRO A 238 -14.26 21.78 -8.58
C PRO A 238 -15.39 22.55 -9.28
N ALA A 239 -15.44 23.86 -9.09
CA ALA A 239 -16.49 24.73 -9.63
C ALA A 239 -16.72 24.54 -11.15
N LYS A 240 -15.65 24.35 -11.93
CA LYS A 240 -15.75 24.09 -13.38
C LYS A 240 -16.50 22.79 -13.70
N LEU A 241 -16.34 21.74 -12.90
CA LEU A 241 -17.05 20.47 -13.10
C LEU A 241 -18.54 20.61 -12.77
N ILE A 242 -18.87 21.39 -11.72
CA ILE A 242 -20.26 21.76 -11.36
C ILE A 242 -20.92 22.51 -12.53
N ASP A 243 -20.23 23.48 -13.12
CA ASP A 243 -20.75 24.25 -14.26
C ASP A 243 -21.02 23.36 -15.49
N LEU A 244 -20.09 22.46 -15.82
CA LEU A 244 -20.26 21.50 -16.93
C LEU A 244 -21.45 20.58 -16.68
N TYR A 245 -21.63 20.11 -15.44
CA TYR A 245 -22.77 19.31 -15.03
C TYR A 245 -24.10 20.08 -15.17
N ASN A 246 -24.18 21.31 -14.66
CA ASN A 246 -25.39 22.12 -14.68
C ASN A 246 -25.81 22.46 -16.12
N LYS A 247 -24.85 22.81 -16.98
CA LYS A 247 -25.08 23.09 -18.41
C LYS A 247 -25.29 21.82 -19.24
N LYS A 248 -25.02 20.64 -18.68
CA LYS A 248 -24.98 19.35 -19.39
C LYS A 248 -24.07 19.41 -20.63
N ASP A 249 -22.97 20.16 -20.54
CA ASP A 249 -22.01 20.34 -21.65
C ASP A 249 -21.06 19.15 -21.76
N TYR A 250 -21.63 18.02 -22.19
CA TYR A 250 -20.98 16.72 -22.25
C TYR A 250 -20.37 16.41 -23.62
N GLY A 251 -20.69 17.20 -24.64
CA GLY A 251 -20.24 16.98 -26.01
C GLY A 251 -20.47 15.54 -26.49
N PRO A 252 -19.50 14.92 -27.19
CA PRO A 252 -19.65 13.55 -27.72
C PRO A 252 -19.49 12.46 -26.65
N TYR A 253 -19.12 12.81 -25.42
CA TYR A 253 -18.82 11.85 -24.35
C TYR A 253 -20.08 11.46 -23.55
N GLY A 254 -21.13 12.28 -23.60
CA GLY A 254 -22.40 12.02 -22.94
C GLY A 254 -23.20 10.89 -23.58
N THR A 255 -24.16 10.35 -22.85
CA THR A 255 -25.14 9.38 -23.34
C THR A 255 -26.50 9.71 -22.75
N ASN A 256 -27.48 10.00 -23.60
CA ASN A 256 -28.86 10.36 -23.20
C ASN A 256 -28.91 11.47 -22.13
N GLY A 257 -28.09 12.51 -22.31
CA GLY A 257 -28.04 13.64 -21.36
C GLY A 257 -27.36 13.33 -20.03
N LYS A 258 -26.73 12.16 -19.87
CA LYS A 258 -25.93 11.78 -18.69
C LYS A 258 -24.45 11.62 -19.06
N MET A 259 -23.56 11.90 -18.12
CA MET A 259 -22.12 11.66 -18.27
C MET A 259 -21.73 10.40 -17.50
N PRO A 260 -21.39 9.28 -18.17
CA PRO A 260 -20.85 8.10 -17.53
C PRO A 260 -19.54 8.43 -16.81
N VAL A 261 -19.28 7.84 -15.64
CA VAL A 261 -18.08 8.10 -14.83
C VAL A 261 -17.25 6.84 -14.67
N CYS A 262 -17.79 5.83 -14.01
CA CYS A 262 -17.14 4.53 -13.81
C CYS A 262 -18.06 3.39 -14.22
N PHE A 263 -17.47 2.21 -14.38
CA PHE A 263 -18.21 0.96 -14.53
C PHE A 263 -17.48 -0.21 -13.87
N ILE A 264 -18.21 -1.28 -13.59
CA ILE A 264 -17.69 -2.50 -12.97
C ILE A 264 -17.82 -3.71 -13.89
N GLY A 265 -16.90 -4.66 -13.74
CA GLY A 265 -16.85 -5.89 -14.53
C GLY A 265 -16.44 -7.11 -13.74
N THR A 266 -16.66 -8.30 -14.32
CA THR A 266 -16.31 -9.59 -13.70
C THR A 266 -14.86 -10.00 -13.95
N ASN A 267 -13.95 -9.03 -14.14
CA ASN A 267 -12.54 -9.32 -14.39
C ASN A 267 -11.84 -9.54 -13.03
N HIS A 268 -11.03 -10.59 -12.93
CA HIS A 268 -10.26 -10.88 -11.71
C HIS A 268 -8.99 -10.04 -11.70
N THR A 269 -8.91 -9.07 -10.78
CA THR A 269 -7.79 -8.13 -10.64
C THR A 269 -7.29 -8.10 -9.19
N THR A 270 -6.10 -7.54 -8.97
CA THR A 270 -5.50 -7.30 -7.65
C THR A 270 -4.57 -6.07 -7.68
N GLY A 271 -3.83 -5.81 -6.58
CA GLY A 271 -2.77 -4.82 -6.54
C GLY A 271 -1.76 -5.03 -7.67
N GLY A 272 -1.40 -3.95 -8.37
CA GLY A 272 -0.60 -3.99 -9.60
C GLY A 272 -1.43 -3.92 -10.89
N ASN A 273 -2.75 -4.12 -10.84
CA ASN A 273 -3.64 -3.87 -11.98
C ASN A 273 -4.10 -2.41 -12.11
N SER A 274 -3.74 -1.52 -11.18
CA SER A 274 -4.05 -0.08 -11.31
C SER A 274 -3.45 0.49 -12.59
N GLY A 275 -4.28 1.16 -13.41
CA GLY A 275 -3.90 1.65 -14.74
C GLY A 275 -4.00 0.61 -15.87
N SER A 276 -4.47 -0.61 -15.61
CA SER A 276 -4.63 -1.62 -16.68
C SER A 276 -5.72 -1.22 -17.68
N PRO A 277 -5.49 -1.39 -19.00
CA PRO A 277 -6.49 -1.09 -20.01
C PRO A 277 -7.60 -2.16 -20.03
N ALA A 278 -8.86 -1.72 -20.00
CA ALA A 278 -10.01 -2.55 -20.32
C ALA A 278 -10.39 -2.33 -21.78
N ILE A 279 -10.34 -3.39 -22.58
CA ILE A 279 -10.60 -3.33 -24.03
C ILE A 279 -11.88 -4.06 -24.40
N ASP A 280 -12.57 -3.56 -25.44
CA ASP A 280 -13.75 -4.21 -26.00
C ASP A 280 -13.38 -5.43 -26.87
N ALA A 281 -14.39 -6.13 -27.39
CA ALA A 281 -14.23 -7.32 -28.23
C ALA A 281 -13.44 -7.07 -29.54
N LYS A 282 -13.19 -5.81 -29.90
CA LYS A 282 -12.40 -5.40 -31.07
C LYS A 282 -11.04 -4.79 -30.67
N GLY A 283 -10.67 -4.85 -29.40
CA GLY A 283 -9.40 -4.33 -28.88
C GLY A 283 -9.37 -2.82 -28.66
N ASN A 284 -10.51 -2.13 -28.62
CA ASN A 284 -10.55 -0.68 -28.35
C ASN A 284 -10.62 -0.41 -26.86
N LEU A 285 -9.88 0.57 -26.37
CA LEU A 285 -9.89 0.98 -24.96
C LEU A 285 -11.26 1.55 -24.57
N VAL A 286 -11.91 0.96 -23.58
CA VAL A 286 -13.22 1.37 -23.07
C VAL A 286 -13.21 1.76 -21.60
N GLY A 287 -12.20 1.34 -20.85
CA GLY A 287 -11.99 1.82 -19.49
C GLY A 287 -10.58 1.65 -18.98
N LEU A 288 -10.32 2.26 -17.83
CA LEU A 288 -9.05 2.19 -17.11
C LEU A 288 -9.30 1.61 -15.72
N ASN A 289 -8.74 0.43 -15.44
CA ASN A 289 -8.90 -0.23 -14.15
C ASN A 289 -8.19 0.57 -13.04
N PHE A 290 -8.84 0.73 -11.88
CA PHE A 290 -8.21 1.41 -10.75
C PHE A 290 -8.44 0.74 -9.39
N ASP A 291 -9.50 -0.06 -9.22
CA ASP A 291 -9.83 -0.61 -7.90
C ASP A 291 -10.69 -1.90 -7.97
N ARG A 292 -11.09 -2.42 -6.80
CA ARG A 292 -12.00 -3.55 -6.59
C ARG A 292 -13.13 -3.14 -5.66
N VAL A 293 -14.30 -3.74 -5.84
CA VAL A 293 -15.43 -3.53 -4.91
C VAL A 293 -15.15 -4.17 -3.55
N TRP A 294 -15.83 -3.66 -2.52
CA TRP A 294 -15.67 -4.09 -1.12
C TRP A 294 -15.80 -5.60 -0.93
N GLU A 295 -16.89 -6.20 -1.43
CA GLU A 295 -17.15 -7.64 -1.32
C GLU A 295 -16.11 -8.50 -2.07
N GLY A 296 -15.35 -7.90 -2.99
CA GLY A 296 -14.30 -8.55 -3.77
C GLY A 296 -12.89 -8.43 -3.18
N THR A 297 -12.71 -7.78 -2.02
CA THR A 297 -11.38 -7.58 -1.40
C THR A 297 -10.69 -8.90 -1.03
N MET A 298 -11.45 -9.98 -0.83
CA MET A 298 -10.95 -11.32 -0.56
C MET A 298 -10.39 -12.07 -1.79
N SER A 299 -10.51 -11.49 -2.99
CA SER A 299 -10.20 -12.16 -4.27
C SER A 299 -8.73 -12.59 -4.46
N ASP A 300 -7.83 -12.15 -3.59
CA ASP A 300 -6.44 -12.61 -3.54
C ASP A 300 -6.29 -13.99 -2.90
N ILE A 301 -7.28 -14.39 -2.07
CA ILE A 301 -7.34 -15.68 -1.40
C ILE A 301 -8.45 -16.56 -2.00
N HIS A 302 -9.60 -15.97 -2.30
CA HIS A 302 -10.75 -16.68 -2.86
C HIS A 302 -11.59 -15.78 -3.78
N TYR A 303 -11.73 -16.19 -5.04
CA TYR A 303 -12.54 -15.49 -6.02
C TYR A 303 -13.95 -16.06 -6.10
N ASP A 304 -14.95 -15.24 -5.74
CA ASP A 304 -16.37 -15.54 -5.97
C ASP A 304 -16.90 -14.68 -7.13
N PRO A 305 -17.28 -15.27 -8.29
CA PRO A 305 -17.77 -14.54 -9.46
C PRO A 305 -19.11 -13.80 -9.21
N SER A 306 -19.86 -14.15 -8.17
CA SER A 306 -21.13 -13.49 -7.85
C SER A 306 -20.91 -12.05 -7.37
N ILE A 307 -19.86 -11.81 -6.58
CA ILE A 307 -19.59 -10.56 -5.86
C ILE A 307 -18.27 -9.87 -6.23
N CYS A 308 -17.27 -10.61 -6.75
CA CYS A 308 -16.00 -10.00 -7.13
C CYS A 308 -16.15 -9.14 -8.39
N ARG A 309 -15.82 -7.86 -8.28
CA ARG A 309 -15.84 -6.91 -9.39
C ARG A 309 -14.60 -6.02 -9.37
N ASN A 310 -14.03 -5.78 -10.54
CA ASN A 310 -13.07 -4.71 -10.73
C ASN A 310 -13.79 -3.40 -11.09
N ILE A 311 -13.21 -2.26 -10.72
CA ILE A 311 -13.73 -0.92 -10.94
C ILE A 311 -12.86 -0.20 -11.97
N MET A 312 -13.51 0.35 -13.00
CA MET A 312 -12.86 1.03 -14.12
C MET A 312 -13.45 2.43 -14.30
N VAL A 313 -12.59 3.41 -14.60
CA VAL A 313 -13.04 4.71 -15.11
C VAL A 313 -13.48 4.52 -16.56
N ASP A 314 -14.62 5.08 -16.94
CA ASP A 314 -15.11 5.06 -18.32
C ASP A 314 -14.23 5.99 -19.19
N MET A 315 -13.78 5.51 -20.35
CA MET A 315 -12.95 6.34 -21.22
C MET A 315 -13.66 7.59 -21.72
N ARG A 316 -15.00 7.60 -21.77
CA ARG A 316 -15.77 8.81 -22.05
C ARG A 316 -15.55 9.87 -20.98
N TYR A 317 -15.50 9.48 -19.70
CA TYR A 317 -15.23 10.40 -18.60
C TYR A 317 -13.79 10.93 -18.67
N VAL A 318 -12.82 10.06 -18.94
CA VAL A 318 -11.41 10.48 -19.10
C VAL A 318 -11.28 11.53 -20.19
N LEU A 319 -11.83 11.27 -21.37
CA LEU A 319 -11.80 12.21 -22.49
C LEU A 319 -12.60 13.48 -22.21
N PHE A 320 -13.75 13.39 -21.52
CA PHE A 320 -14.52 14.55 -21.07
C PHE A 320 -13.71 15.44 -20.12
N ILE A 321 -12.97 14.86 -19.18
CA ILE A 321 -12.11 15.64 -18.27
C ILE A 321 -10.96 16.29 -19.06
N ILE A 322 -10.30 15.58 -19.97
CA ILE A 322 -9.22 16.15 -20.80
C ILE A 322 -9.74 17.31 -21.68
N ASP A 323 -10.86 17.10 -22.38
CA ASP A 323 -11.41 18.08 -23.32
C ASP A 323 -12.14 19.23 -22.61
N LYS A 324 -13.26 18.92 -21.92
CA LYS A 324 -14.16 19.92 -21.36
C LYS A 324 -13.65 20.54 -20.08
N PHE A 325 -13.10 19.72 -19.17
CA PHE A 325 -12.61 20.21 -17.89
C PHE A 325 -11.22 20.84 -17.98
N ALA A 326 -10.27 20.25 -18.70
CA ALA A 326 -8.91 20.79 -18.81
C ALA A 326 -8.70 21.71 -20.03
N GLY A 327 -9.55 21.65 -21.06
CA GLY A 327 -9.34 22.38 -22.30
C GLY A 327 -8.18 21.83 -23.13
N ALA A 328 -7.72 20.62 -22.85
CA ALA A 328 -6.53 20.00 -23.44
C ALA A 328 -6.88 19.15 -24.68
N LYS A 329 -7.70 19.70 -25.57
CA LYS A 329 -8.22 18.99 -26.75
C LYS A 329 -7.13 18.39 -27.65
N HIS A 330 -5.95 19.01 -27.71
CA HIS A 330 -4.80 18.51 -28.46
C HIS A 330 -4.39 17.07 -28.05
N LEU A 331 -4.57 16.68 -26.79
CA LEU A 331 -4.32 15.30 -26.33
C LEU A 331 -5.36 14.32 -26.86
N VAL A 332 -6.62 14.75 -27.00
CA VAL A 332 -7.67 13.94 -27.61
C VAL A 332 -7.42 13.77 -29.10
N ASP A 333 -6.94 14.82 -29.76
CA ASP A 333 -6.67 14.83 -31.20
C ASP A 333 -5.45 13.94 -31.57
N GLU A 334 -4.54 13.68 -30.62
CA GLU A 334 -3.46 12.69 -30.77
C GLU A 334 -3.98 11.25 -30.78
N MET A 335 -5.17 11.00 -30.21
CA MET A 335 -5.76 9.67 -30.09
C MET A 335 -6.63 9.32 -31.30
N LYS A 336 -6.66 8.03 -31.67
CA LYS A 336 -7.64 7.49 -32.62
C LYS A 336 -8.95 7.15 -31.90
N VAL A 337 -9.85 8.12 -31.77
CA VAL A 337 -11.19 7.91 -31.19
C VAL A 337 -12.10 7.20 -32.20
N VAL A 338 -12.60 6.01 -31.84
CA VAL A 338 -13.46 5.18 -32.71
C VAL A 338 -14.89 5.08 -32.16
N ASN A 339 -15.89 5.20 -33.05
CA ASN A 339 -17.31 5.09 -32.69
C ASN A 339 -17.89 3.75 -33.15
N ASN A 340 -17.85 2.74 -32.26
CA ASN A 340 -18.34 1.39 -32.57
C ASN A 340 -19.87 1.22 -32.53
N LYS A 341 -20.64 2.23 -32.08
CA LYS A 341 -22.11 2.16 -31.93
C LYS A 341 -22.92 2.58 -33.17
N LYS A 342 -22.28 2.89 -34.30
CA LYS A 342 -22.97 2.97 -35.60
C LYS A 342 -22.99 1.59 -36.26
N LYS A 343 -23.95 0.75 -35.87
CA LYS A 343 -24.51 -0.31 -36.71
C LYS A 343 -26.00 -0.42 -36.43
#